data_AF-A0A9W9RLL6-F1
#
_entry.id   AF-A0A9W9RLL6-F1
#
_cell.length_a   1.000
_cell.length_b   1.000
_cell.length_c   1.000
_cell.angle_alpha   90.00
_cell.angle_beta   90.00
_cell.angle_gamma   90.00
#
_symmetry.space_group_name_H-M   'P 1'
#
loop_
_entity.id
_entity.type
_entity.pdbx_description
1 polymer ?
#
loop_
_entity_poly.entity_id
_entity_poly.type
_entity_poly.pdbx_seq_one_letter_code
_entity_poly.pdbx_strand_id
1 'polypeptide(L)'
;MANLSWILLLFISACQVVRSDGSARERWEKPDGKNPDNFKETYYLGDKIKIQWKGWNTTESKKFVDKNNDEPMAKLYVNAWNPNYSTWYDNLAINLNIGSGDSHEWTVAVPPDDLRKTKQYAFTFIPNEQKDFSVTGIHISSPGFEIKSRPSTSSSTPTASSSTTSSTSANSEASSADSSNTSPSTSGLSTGAKAGIGVGVSIGGLAVLAALAFFFLRSRNRASSQDIGATEAALGVSQQEAKPATHELSVTPAELAGTPDRR
;
A
#
# COMPACT_ATOMS: atom_id res chain seq x y z
N MET A 1 24.67 -11.39 -12.65
CA MET A 1 23.77 -12.06 -11.70
C MET A 1 22.93 -11.00 -10.98
N ALA A 2 21.90 -10.50 -11.65
CA ALA A 2 20.97 -9.55 -11.08
C ALA A 2 19.56 -9.90 -11.58
N ASN A 3 18.55 -9.63 -10.75
CA ASN A 3 17.16 -9.40 -11.13
C ASN A 3 16.13 -10.54 -10.99
N LEU A 4 16.32 -11.50 -10.08
CA LEU A 4 15.16 -12.28 -9.56
C LEU A 4 14.41 -11.52 -8.45
N SER A 5 15.12 -10.70 -7.67
CA SER A 5 14.55 -9.91 -6.56
C SER A 5 13.63 -8.78 -7.03
N TRP A 6 13.95 -8.13 -8.16
CA TRP A 6 13.15 -7.00 -8.68
C TRP A 6 11.76 -7.45 -9.16
N ILE A 7 11.69 -8.61 -9.82
CA ILE A 7 10.42 -9.14 -10.37
C ILE A 7 9.51 -9.62 -9.24
N LEU A 8 10.08 -10.20 -8.17
CA LEU A 8 9.32 -10.56 -6.96
C LEU A 8 8.78 -9.31 -6.24
N LEU A 9 9.58 -8.23 -6.17
CA LEU A 9 9.15 -6.96 -5.58
C LEU A 9 8.03 -6.27 -6.39
N LEU A 10 8.04 -6.35 -7.72
CA LEU A 10 6.97 -5.79 -8.55
C LEU A 10 5.65 -6.58 -8.42
N PHE A 11 5.71 -7.91 -8.34
CA PHE A 11 4.51 -8.73 -8.13
C PHE A 11 3.98 -8.65 -6.69
N ILE A 12 4.85 -8.53 -5.69
CA ILE A 12 4.43 -8.27 -4.31
C ILE A 12 3.86 -6.86 -4.19
N SER A 13 4.41 -5.87 -4.87
CA SER A 13 3.88 -4.49 -4.86
C SER A 13 2.50 -4.37 -5.51
N ALA A 14 2.18 -5.18 -6.53
CA ALA A 14 0.84 -5.20 -7.13
C ALA A 14 -0.16 -6.07 -6.34
N CYS A 15 0.27 -7.15 -5.70
CA CYS A 15 -0.61 -8.03 -4.91
C CYS A 15 -0.90 -7.51 -3.50
N GLN A 16 0.00 -6.72 -2.88
CA GLN A 16 -0.24 -6.16 -1.55
C GLN A 16 -1.21 -4.95 -1.58
N VAL A 17 -1.46 -4.34 -2.74
CA VAL A 17 -2.31 -3.14 -2.85
C VAL A 17 -3.80 -3.47 -3.07
N VAL A 18 -4.15 -4.70 -3.43
CA VAL A 18 -5.53 -5.02 -3.89
C VAL A 18 -6.35 -5.84 -2.90
N ARG A 19 -5.80 -6.32 -1.77
CA ARG A 19 -6.54 -7.29 -0.93
C ARG A 19 -6.64 -7.02 0.57
N SER A 20 -6.09 -5.92 1.11
CA SER A 20 -6.38 -5.45 2.48
C SER A 20 -7.19 -4.15 2.52
N ASP A 21 -7.07 -3.29 1.52
CA ASP A 21 -7.46 -1.88 1.70
C ASP A 21 -8.89 -1.53 1.27
N GLY A 22 -9.61 -2.40 0.56
CA GLY A 22 -10.95 -2.07 0.03
C GLY A 22 -11.94 -1.67 1.14
N SER A 23 -12.06 -2.50 2.19
CA SER A 23 -12.94 -2.24 3.33
C SER A 23 -12.46 -1.08 4.22
N ALA A 24 -11.14 -0.91 4.33
CA ALA A 24 -10.56 0.17 5.11
C ALA A 24 -10.79 1.53 4.45
N ARG A 25 -10.64 1.58 3.12
CA ARG A 25 -10.70 2.82 2.35
C ARG A 25 -12.08 3.43 2.30
N GLU A 26 -13.13 2.62 2.19
CA GLU A 26 -14.53 3.08 2.16
C GLU A 26 -14.98 3.83 3.44
N ARG A 27 -14.18 3.77 4.50
CA ARG A 27 -14.41 4.49 5.77
C ARG A 27 -13.92 5.94 5.72
N TRP A 28 -13.09 6.31 4.75
CA TRP A 28 -12.78 7.71 4.46
C TRP A 28 -13.97 8.39 3.79
N GLU A 29 -14.40 9.52 4.33
CA GLU A 29 -15.43 10.38 3.73
C GLU A 29 -14.79 11.51 2.93
N LYS A 30 -13.68 12.05 3.46
CA LYS A 30 -12.82 12.99 2.75
C LYS A 30 -11.35 12.67 3.02
N PRO A 31 -10.55 12.32 1.98
CA PRO A 31 -10.92 12.10 0.56
C PRO A 31 -11.93 10.95 0.37
N ASP A 32 -12.74 10.97 -0.70
CA ASP A 32 -13.84 10.02 -0.93
C ASP A 32 -13.36 8.58 -1.09
N GLY A 33 -13.53 7.82 -0.01
CA GLY A 33 -13.21 6.39 0.10
C GLY A 33 -14.00 5.48 -0.82
N LYS A 34 -15.19 5.89 -1.26
CA LYS A 34 -16.05 5.08 -2.13
C LYS A 34 -15.61 5.11 -3.58
N ASN A 35 -14.73 6.05 -3.94
CA ASN A 35 -14.19 6.12 -5.27
C ASN A 35 -13.14 5.00 -5.45
N PRO A 36 -13.35 4.05 -6.38
CA PRO A 36 -12.39 2.98 -6.61
C PRO A 36 -11.09 3.50 -7.23
N ASP A 37 -11.15 4.64 -7.92
CA ASP A 37 -10.01 5.25 -8.56
C ASP A 37 -9.31 6.25 -7.63
N ASN A 38 -7.98 6.14 -7.53
CA ASN A 38 -7.16 7.19 -6.91
C ASN A 38 -7.11 8.46 -7.77
N PHE A 39 -6.78 9.58 -7.13
CA PHE A 39 -6.41 10.87 -7.73
C PHE A 39 -7.54 11.60 -8.46
N LYS A 40 -8.80 11.39 -8.03
CA LYS A 40 -9.95 12.13 -8.55
C LYS A 40 -10.22 13.44 -7.81
N GLU A 41 -9.85 13.51 -6.54
CA GLU A 41 -9.87 14.77 -5.79
C GLU A 41 -8.58 15.55 -6.02
N THR A 42 -8.72 16.85 -6.26
CA THR A 42 -7.60 17.80 -6.39
C THR A 42 -7.78 18.92 -5.38
N TYR A 43 -6.73 19.21 -4.62
CA TYR A 43 -6.65 20.36 -3.72
C TYR A 43 -5.55 21.31 -4.16
N TYR A 44 -5.64 22.56 -3.73
CA TYR A 44 -4.65 23.57 -4.03
C TYR A 44 -3.91 24.02 -2.78
N LEU A 45 -2.64 24.41 -2.93
CA LEU A 45 -1.86 25.02 -1.85
C LEU A 45 -2.65 26.16 -1.19
N GLY A 46 -2.69 26.16 0.14
CA GLY A 46 -3.43 27.12 0.96
C GLY A 46 -4.91 26.82 1.13
N ASP A 47 -5.48 25.84 0.41
CA ASP A 47 -6.85 25.39 0.66
C ASP A 47 -6.95 24.81 2.09
N LYS A 48 -8.12 24.95 2.72
CA LYS A 48 -8.44 24.24 3.97
C LYS A 48 -9.22 22.98 3.64
N ILE A 49 -8.69 21.82 4.03
CA ILE A 49 -9.32 20.52 3.86
C ILE A 49 -9.83 20.06 5.21
N LYS A 50 -11.11 19.67 5.25
CA LYS A 50 -11.68 18.93 6.37
C LYS A 50 -11.61 17.43 6.09
N ILE A 51 -10.54 16.81 6.58
CA ILE A 51 -10.28 15.37 6.51
C ILE A 51 -11.33 14.68 7.37
N GLN A 52 -12.05 13.68 6.84
CA GLN A 52 -13.21 13.07 7.52
C GLN A 52 -13.22 11.55 7.35
N TRP A 53 -13.59 10.84 8.42
CA TRP A 53 -13.70 9.39 8.46
C TRP A 53 -14.89 8.94 9.29
N LYS A 54 -15.38 7.73 9.04
CA LYS A 54 -16.51 7.11 9.76
C LYS A 54 -16.10 6.30 11.00
N GLY A 55 -14.80 6.10 11.20
CA GLY A 55 -14.23 5.25 12.25
C GLY A 55 -14.07 3.80 11.82
N TRP A 56 -13.08 3.07 12.32
CA TRP A 56 -12.85 1.66 12.03
C TRP A 56 -13.24 0.82 13.24
N ASN A 57 -14.31 0.03 13.10
CA ASN A 57 -14.72 -0.94 14.12
C ASN A 57 -14.41 -2.37 13.65
N THR A 58 -13.15 -2.61 13.26
CA THR A 58 -12.71 -3.87 12.65
C THR A 58 -11.43 -4.37 13.31
N THR A 59 -10.98 -5.56 12.93
CA THR A 59 -9.68 -6.11 13.33
C THR A 59 -8.50 -5.19 12.96
N GLU A 60 -8.68 -4.26 12.00
CA GLU A 60 -7.63 -3.32 11.60
C GLU A 60 -7.38 -2.25 12.67
N SER A 61 -8.44 -1.64 13.23
CA SER A 61 -8.28 -0.64 14.29
C SER A 61 -7.71 -1.24 15.57
N LYS A 62 -7.89 -2.55 15.83
CA LYS A 62 -7.22 -3.25 16.94
C LYS A 62 -5.69 -3.17 16.87
N LYS A 63 -5.12 -2.97 15.69
CA LYS A 63 -3.67 -2.80 15.51
C LYS A 63 -3.17 -1.41 15.91
N PHE A 64 -4.09 -0.49 16.18
CA PHE A 64 -3.85 0.88 16.64
C PHE A 64 -4.23 1.07 18.12
N VAL A 65 -4.64 0.00 18.81
CA VAL A 65 -5.03 0.10 20.21
C VAL A 65 -3.79 0.36 21.06
N ASP A 66 -3.82 1.49 21.77
CA ASP A 66 -2.80 1.84 22.75
C ASP A 66 -2.88 0.85 23.92
N LYS A 67 -1.72 0.36 24.37
CA LYS A 67 -1.60 -0.54 25.52
C LYS A 67 -2.17 0.05 26.82
N ASN A 68 -2.38 1.36 26.88
CA ASN A 68 -2.76 2.06 28.11
C ASN A 68 -4.25 2.42 28.21
N ASN A 69 -5.01 2.48 27.11
CA ASN A 69 -6.38 3.01 27.11
C ASN A 69 -7.40 2.16 26.34
N ASP A 70 -7.01 0.99 25.80
CA ASP A 70 -7.86 0.07 25.02
C ASP A 70 -8.60 0.70 23.81
N GLU A 71 -8.36 1.97 23.52
CA GLU A 71 -8.92 2.71 22.41
C GLU A 71 -7.95 2.73 21.21
N PRO A 72 -8.48 2.66 19.98
CA PRO A 72 -7.66 2.71 18.77
C PRO A 72 -7.21 4.15 18.51
N MET A 73 -5.98 4.46 18.89
CA MET A 73 -5.37 5.78 18.79
C MET A 73 -4.31 5.81 17.69
N ALA A 74 -4.32 6.85 16.87
CA ALA A 74 -3.40 6.99 15.75
C ALA A 74 -2.78 8.38 15.65
N LYS A 75 -1.62 8.43 14.99
CA LYS A 75 -1.07 9.65 14.39
C LYS A 75 -1.60 9.80 12.97
N LEU A 76 -1.96 11.00 12.58
CA LEU A 76 -2.38 11.34 11.22
C LEU A 76 -1.25 12.07 10.50
N TYR A 77 -0.94 11.60 9.28
CA TYR A 77 0.04 12.20 8.40
C TYR A 77 -0.57 12.52 7.05
N VAL A 78 0.04 13.48 6.35
CA VAL A 78 -0.01 13.57 4.88
C VAL A 78 1.36 13.13 4.34
N ASN A 79 1.37 12.40 3.24
CA ASN A 79 2.60 11.89 2.64
C ASN A 79 2.49 11.79 1.12
N ALA A 80 3.65 11.82 0.46
CA ALA A 80 3.73 11.48 -0.96
C ALA A 80 3.22 10.04 -1.19
N TRP A 81 2.46 9.84 -2.26
CA TRP A 81 1.86 8.55 -2.58
C TRP A 81 2.91 7.48 -2.91
N ASN A 82 3.94 7.85 -3.67
CA ASN A 82 4.99 6.95 -4.08
C ASN A 82 6.35 7.48 -3.58
N PRO A 83 7.02 6.75 -2.68
CA PRO A 83 8.27 7.19 -2.07
C PRO A 83 9.43 7.32 -3.06
N ASN A 84 9.33 6.69 -4.24
CA ASN A 84 10.35 6.82 -5.29
C ASN A 84 10.40 8.23 -5.91
N TYR A 85 9.31 9.02 -5.79
CA TYR A 85 9.27 10.39 -6.30
C TYR A 85 9.56 11.42 -5.21
N SER A 86 9.01 11.23 -4.01
CA SER A 86 9.28 12.07 -2.85
C SER A 86 9.10 11.26 -1.58
N THR A 87 10.00 11.44 -0.61
CA THR A 87 9.90 10.88 0.74
C THR A 87 9.29 11.87 1.73
N TRP A 88 8.75 13.00 1.24
CA TRP A 88 8.16 14.02 2.08
C TRP A 88 6.86 13.53 2.74
N TYR A 89 6.72 13.89 4.01
CA TYR A 89 5.53 13.73 4.82
C TYR A 89 5.43 14.86 5.83
N ASP A 90 4.26 15.07 6.39
CA ASP A 90 4.02 16.00 7.49
C ASP A 90 3.06 15.40 8.52
N ASN A 91 3.32 15.66 9.81
CA ASN A 91 2.47 15.19 10.89
C ASN A 91 1.37 16.21 11.14
N LEU A 92 0.12 15.78 10.96
CA LEU A 92 -1.04 16.65 11.10
C LEU A 92 -1.60 16.60 12.52
N ALA A 93 -1.63 15.40 13.11
CA ALA A 93 -2.12 15.19 14.45
C ALA A 93 -1.54 13.92 15.09
N ILE A 94 -1.68 13.83 16.41
CA ILE A 94 -1.30 12.69 17.25
C ILE A 94 -2.47 12.34 18.17
N ASN A 95 -2.53 11.08 18.64
CA ASN A 95 -3.55 10.62 19.58
C ASN A 95 -5.00 10.84 19.10
N LEU A 96 -5.26 10.64 17.81
CA LEU A 96 -6.62 10.68 17.26
C LEU A 96 -7.31 9.33 17.46
N ASN A 97 -8.51 9.34 18.02
CA ASN A 97 -9.35 8.14 18.07
C ASN A 97 -9.88 7.87 16.66
N ILE A 98 -9.48 6.74 16.08
CA ILE A 98 -9.91 6.32 14.75
C ILE A 98 -11.01 5.25 14.81
N GLY A 99 -11.47 4.85 16.00
CA GLY A 99 -12.53 3.86 16.18
C GLY A 99 -13.91 4.44 15.90
N SER A 100 -14.11 5.70 16.26
CA SER A 100 -15.29 6.50 15.94
C SER A 100 -15.06 7.40 14.73
N GLY A 101 -16.16 7.85 14.11
CA GLY A 101 -16.08 8.85 13.04
C GLY A 101 -15.78 10.22 13.60
N ASP A 102 -14.85 10.92 12.96
CA ASP A 102 -14.39 12.25 13.36
C ASP A 102 -13.76 12.98 12.16
N SER A 103 -13.23 14.18 12.39
CA SER A 103 -12.65 15.04 11.38
C SER A 103 -11.45 15.83 11.88
N HIS A 104 -10.54 16.15 10.97
CA HIS A 104 -9.38 17.01 11.23
C HIS A 104 -9.23 18.06 10.12
N GLU A 105 -9.00 19.31 10.49
CA GLU A 105 -8.75 20.39 9.53
C GLU A 105 -7.27 20.55 9.27
N TRP A 106 -6.89 20.55 7.98
CA TRP A 106 -5.52 20.80 7.54
C TRP A 106 -5.50 21.89 6.48
N THR A 107 -4.53 22.80 6.57
CA THR A 107 -4.26 23.77 5.50
C THR A 107 -3.19 23.19 4.58
N VAL A 108 -3.49 23.08 3.29
CA VAL A 108 -2.63 22.41 2.31
C VAL A 108 -1.29 23.12 2.20
N ALA A 109 -0.27 22.52 2.81
CA ALA A 109 1.08 23.02 2.85
C ALA A 109 2.04 21.90 2.41
N VAL A 110 2.57 22.01 1.20
CA VAL A 110 3.58 21.10 0.65
C VAL A 110 4.77 21.94 0.17
N PRO A 111 6.01 21.57 0.52
CA PRO A 111 7.18 22.28 0.03
C PRO A 111 7.20 22.36 -1.51
N PRO A 112 7.56 23.53 -2.09
CA PRO A 112 7.61 23.68 -3.54
C PRO A 112 8.49 22.63 -4.25
N ASP A 113 9.60 22.23 -3.62
CA ASP A 113 10.51 21.23 -4.17
C ASP A 113 9.89 19.84 -4.25
N ASP A 114 9.07 19.44 -3.28
CA ASP A 114 8.37 18.17 -3.32
C ASP A 114 7.17 18.19 -4.25
N LEU A 115 6.47 19.33 -4.31
CA LEU A 115 5.38 19.53 -5.25
C LEU A 115 5.86 19.47 -6.72
N ARG A 116 7.14 19.78 -6.99
CA ARG A 116 7.73 19.63 -8.33
C ARG A 116 8.03 18.17 -8.69
N LYS A 117 8.25 17.30 -7.71
CA LYS A 117 8.57 15.88 -7.93
C LYS A 117 7.33 15.03 -8.16
N THR A 118 6.26 15.30 -7.41
CA THR A 118 4.99 14.58 -7.52
C THR A 118 3.81 15.50 -7.21
N LYS A 119 2.65 15.18 -7.77
CA LYS A 119 1.37 15.80 -7.39
C LYS A 119 0.51 14.87 -6.54
N GLN A 120 0.94 13.62 -6.33
CA GLN A 120 0.13 12.54 -5.74
C GLN A 120 0.45 12.36 -4.26
N TYR A 121 -0.57 12.46 -3.42
CA TYR A 121 -0.47 12.38 -1.97
C TYR A 121 -1.61 11.51 -1.40
N ALA A 122 -1.47 11.12 -0.14
CA ALA A 122 -2.52 10.50 0.67
C ALA A 122 -2.43 10.99 2.11
N PHE A 123 -3.52 10.82 2.84
CA PHE A 123 -3.51 10.84 4.29
C PHE A 123 -3.30 9.44 4.82
N THR A 124 -2.52 9.29 5.87
CA THR A 124 -2.19 7.98 6.43
C THR A 124 -2.26 8.04 7.95
N PHE A 125 -3.01 7.11 8.52
CA PHE A 125 -2.96 6.81 9.94
C PHE A 125 -1.85 5.79 10.22
N ILE A 126 -1.07 6.02 11.26
CA ILE A 126 -0.10 5.06 11.82
C ILE A 126 -0.29 4.92 13.34
N PRO A 127 0.07 3.78 13.95
CA PRO A 127 0.02 3.60 15.41
C PRO A 127 0.87 4.63 16.15
N ASN A 128 0.44 4.98 17.36
CA ASN A 128 1.15 5.95 18.20
C ASN A 128 2.55 5.47 18.62
N GLU A 129 2.72 4.17 18.82
CA GLU A 129 3.96 3.52 19.22
C GLU A 129 5.02 3.57 18.11
N GLN A 130 4.60 3.78 16.86
CA GLN A 130 5.53 3.90 15.76
C GLN A 130 6.30 5.22 15.87
N LYS A 131 7.63 5.11 16.07
CA LYS A 131 8.51 6.26 16.32
C LYS A 131 8.54 7.24 15.14
N ASP A 132 8.72 6.71 13.93
CA ASP A 132 8.90 7.48 12.71
C ASP A 132 7.83 7.09 11.67
N PHE A 133 7.52 8.00 10.75
CA PHE A 133 6.57 7.71 9.66
C PHE A 133 7.11 6.59 8.76
N SER A 134 6.29 5.55 8.56
CA SER A 134 6.59 4.46 7.62
C SER A 134 5.31 3.81 7.13
N VAL A 135 5.14 3.77 5.82
CA VAL A 135 4.04 3.09 5.11
C VAL A 135 4.29 1.60 4.92
N THR A 136 5.45 1.07 5.31
CA THR A 136 5.70 -0.38 5.28
C THR A 136 5.22 -1.09 6.55
N GLY A 137 4.95 -0.32 7.62
CA GLY A 137 4.39 -0.81 8.87
C GLY A 137 2.87 -0.93 8.83
N ILE A 138 2.28 -1.06 10.02
CA ILE A 138 0.83 -0.99 10.21
C ILE A 138 0.37 0.42 9.87
N HIS A 139 -0.55 0.54 8.92
CA HIS A 139 -1.08 1.83 8.51
C HIS A 139 -2.48 1.69 7.91
N ILE A 140 -3.22 2.80 7.83
CA ILE A 140 -4.47 2.93 7.08
C ILE A 140 -4.36 4.19 6.22
N SER A 141 -4.31 4.00 4.91
CA SER A 141 -4.20 5.09 3.94
C SER A 141 -5.56 5.50 3.39
N SER A 142 -5.74 6.79 3.12
CA SER A 142 -6.84 7.31 2.32
C SER A 142 -6.66 6.92 0.85
N PRO A 143 -7.72 7.05 0.02
CA PRO A 143 -7.52 7.18 -1.42
C PRO A 143 -6.51 8.30 -1.73
N GLY A 144 -5.75 8.09 -2.80
CA GLY A 144 -4.81 9.10 -3.29
C GLY A 144 -5.54 10.32 -3.83
N PHE A 145 -4.95 11.50 -3.68
CA PHE A 145 -5.45 12.77 -4.22
C PHE A 145 -4.30 13.60 -4.81
N GLU A 146 -4.66 14.60 -5.62
CA GLU A 146 -3.69 15.52 -6.20
C GLU A 146 -3.58 16.83 -5.42
N ILE A 147 -2.37 17.36 -5.25
CA ILE A 147 -2.12 18.72 -4.78
C ILE A 147 -1.49 19.54 -5.90
N LYS A 148 -2.00 20.76 -6.15
CA LYS A 148 -1.49 21.68 -7.17
C LYS A 148 -1.27 23.09 -6.63
N SER A 149 -0.46 23.88 -7.32
CA SER A 149 -0.41 25.33 -7.10
C SER A 149 -1.45 26.02 -7.99
N ARG A 150 -2.06 27.10 -7.50
CA ARG A 150 -2.89 27.95 -8.37
C ARG A 150 -1.97 28.74 -9.31
N PRO A 151 -2.35 28.95 -10.57
CA PRO A 151 -1.62 29.86 -11.43
C PRO A 151 -1.74 31.28 -10.85
N SER A 152 -0.60 31.93 -10.64
CA SER A 152 -0.57 33.35 -10.30
C SER A 152 -1.03 34.14 -11.52
N THR A 153 -2.27 34.62 -11.54
CA THR A 153 -2.66 35.65 -12.51
C THR A 153 -2.01 36.95 -12.05
N SER A 154 -0.84 37.27 -12.59
CA SER A 154 -0.26 38.59 -12.45
C SER A 154 -1.15 39.58 -13.20
N SER A 155 -2.10 40.21 -12.51
CA SER A 155 -2.80 41.38 -13.05
C SER A 155 -1.79 42.52 -13.10
N SER A 156 -1.21 42.77 -14.28
CA SER A 156 -0.56 44.05 -14.54
C SER A 156 -1.65 45.12 -14.55
N THR A 157 -1.81 45.84 -13.43
CA THR A 157 -2.55 47.10 -13.39
C THR A 157 -1.91 48.06 -14.39
N PRO A 158 -2.60 48.52 -15.46
CA PRO A 158 -2.10 49.64 -16.23
C PRO A 158 -2.25 50.89 -15.35
N THR A 159 -1.13 51.46 -14.92
CA THR A 159 -1.09 52.82 -14.35
C THR A 159 -1.52 53.78 -15.44
N ALA A 160 -2.78 54.21 -15.42
CA ALA A 160 -3.26 55.31 -16.24
C ALA A 160 -2.71 56.63 -15.66
N SER A 161 -1.55 57.06 -16.12
CA SER A 161 -1.12 58.46 -15.99
C SER A 161 -1.61 59.23 -17.21
N SER A 162 -2.60 60.07 -16.99
CA SER A 162 -3.08 61.07 -17.92
C SER A 162 -2.09 62.22 -18.04
N SER A 163 -1.52 62.43 -19.23
CA SER A 163 -1.08 63.76 -19.68
C SER A 163 -1.14 63.86 -21.20
N THR A 164 -1.91 64.83 -21.66
CA THR A 164 -2.01 65.32 -23.05
C THR A 164 -0.70 66.01 -23.44
N THR A 165 -0.21 65.83 -24.68
CA THR A 165 -0.09 66.85 -25.76
C THR A 165 0.98 66.45 -26.80
N SER A 166 0.62 66.65 -28.08
CA SER A 166 1.46 66.99 -29.25
C SER A 166 2.36 65.95 -29.95
N SER A 167 2.08 65.87 -31.25
CA SER A 167 2.76 65.24 -32.40
C SER A 167 4.15 65.79 -32.74
N THR A 168 5.08 64.94 -33.19
CA THR A 168 5.90 65.13 -34.41
C THR A 168 6.72 63.88 -34.77
N SER A 169 7.06 63.79 -36.05
CA SER A 169 7.51 62.62 -36.82
C SER A 169 9.02 62.32 -36.76
N ALA A 170 9.35 61.10 -37.26
CA ALA A 170 10.55 60.69 -38.01
C ALA A 170 11.71 59.94 -37.31
N ASN A 171 11.78 58.65 -37.67
CA ASN A 171 12.92 57.86 -38.18
C ASN A 171 14.25 57.80 -37.40
N SER A 172 14.58 56.61 -36.87
CA SER A 172 15.94 56.04 -36.88
C SER A 172 15.89 54.52 -36.74
N GLU A 173 16.61 53.84 -37.64
CA GLU A 173 16.93 52.42 -37.63
C GLU A 173 17.82 52.05 -36.44
N ALA A 174 17.61 50.87 -35.85
CA ALA A 174 18.67 50.07 -35.23
C ALA A 174 18.22 48.60 -35.08
N SER A 175 18.97 47.71 -35.72
CA SER A 175 18.96 46.25 -35.53
C SER A 175 19.10 45.84 -34.07
N SER A 176 18.45 44.74 -33.66
CA SER A 176 19.14 43.54 -33.15
C SER A 176 18.19 42.46 -32.61
N ALA A 177 18.57 41.23 -32.95
CA ALA A 177 18.42 39.97 -32.20
C ALA A 177 17.03 39.30 -32.11
N ASP A 178 16.91 38.27 -32.95
CA ASP A 178 16.14 37.05 -32.72
C ASP A 178 16.31 36.52 -31.29
N SER A 179 15.20 36.16 -30.65
CA SER A 179 15.18 35.38 -29.41
C SER A 179 14.02 34.41 -29.51
N SER A 180 14.32 33.28 -30.14
CA SER A 180 13.48 32.09 -30.24
C SER A 180 12.96 31.67 -28.86
N ASN A 181 11.65 31.80 -28.65
CA ASN A 181 10.94 31.15 -27.55
C ASN A 181 10.98 29.62 -27.75
N THR A 182 12.04 28.99 -27.25
CA THR A 182 12.11 27.53 -27.13
C THR A 182 11.43 27.12 -25.83
N SER A 183 10.17 26.69 -25.94
CA SER A 183 9.53 25.91 -24.87
C SER A 183 10.33 24.62 -24.63
N PRO A 184 10.59 24.21 -23.37
CA PRO A 184 11.26 22.94 -23.13
C PRO A 184 10.34 21.80 -23.55
N SER A 185 10.67 21.15 -24.66
CA SER A 185 10.03 19.92 -25.10
C SER A 185 10.28 18.82 -24.06
N THR A 186 9.23 18.37 -23.38
CA THR A 186 9.30 17.18 -22.53
C THR A 186 9.64 15.97 -23.40
N SER A 187 10.84 15.43 -23.23
CA SER A 187 11.34 14.24 -23.92
C SER A 187 10.64 12.97 -23.41
N GLY A 188 9.40 12.78 -23.85
CA GLY A 188 8.73 11.49 -23.77
C GLY A 188 9.31 10.54 -24.82
N LEU A 189 9.50 9.27 -24.43
CA LEU A 189 9.95 8.21 -25.35
C LEU A 189 9.11 8.24 -26.64
N SER A 190 9.81 8.24 -27.78
CA SER A 190 9.22 8.25 -29.12
C SER A 190 8.07 7.25 -29.21
N THR A 191 7.03 7.59 -29.97
CA THR A 191 5.91 6.69 -30.28
C THR A 191 6.41 5.32 -30.77
N GLY A 192 7.53 5.29 -31.51
CA GLY A 192 8.18 4.05 -31.95
C GLY A 192 8.78 3.22 -30.81
N ALA A 193 9.31 3.86 -29.76
CA ALA A 193 9.83 3.16 -28.58
C ALA A 193 8.69 2.56 -27.73
N LYS A 194 7.56 3.27 -27.60
CA LYS A 194 6.37 2.75 -26.92
C LYS A 194 5.74 1.57 -27.67
N ALA A 195 5.68 1.64 -29.00
CA ALA A 195 5.17 0.55 -29.83
C ALA A 195 6.09 -0.69 -29.80
N GLY A 196 7.41 -0.50 -29.82
CA GLY A 196 8.37 -1.61 -29.79
C GLY A 196 8.32 -2.44 -28.49
N ILE A 197 8.14 -1.80 -27.34
CA ILE A 197 8.04 -2.50 -26.04
C ILE A 197 6.74 -3.31 -25.94
N GLY A 198 5.64 -2.81 -26.51
CA GLY A 198 4.34 -3.52 -26.47
C GLY A 198 4.35 -4.87 -27.19
N VAL A 199 5.07 -4.99 -28.31
CA VAL A 199 5.10 -6.24 -29.11
C VAL A 199 6.19 -7.19 -28.62
N GLY A 200 7.32 -6.68 -28.12
CA GLY A 200 8.41 -7.53 -27.63
C GLY A 200 8.06 -8.37 -26.41
N VAL A 201 7.25 -7.82 -25.49
CA VAL A 201 6.91 -8.48 -24.22
C VAL A 201 5.92 -9.63 -24.39
N SER A 202 5.02 -9.57 -25.38
CA SER A 202 4.04 -10.64 -25.59
C SER A 202 4.71 -11.92 -26.10
N ILE A 203 5.56 -11.80 -27.11
CA ILE A 203 6.24 -12.95 -27.72
C ILE A 203 7.38 -13.46 -26.81
N GLY A 204 8.17 -12.54 -26.25
CA GLY A 204 9.24 -12.90 -25.31
C GLY A 204 8.71 -13.49 -24.01
N GLY A 205 7.64 -12.94 -23.45
CA GLY A 205 7.01 -13.43 -22.22
C GLY A 205 6.45 -14.84 -22.37
N LEU A 206 5.76 -15.13 -23.48
CA LEU A 206 5.18 -16.44 -23.71
C LEU A 206 6.24 -17.53 -23.92
N ALA A 207 7.33 -17.21 -24.62
CA ALA A 207 8.46 -18.12 -24.83
C ALA A 207 9.17 -18.46 -23.51
N VAL A 208 9.36 -17.47 -22.63
CA VAL A 208 9.99 -17.68 -21.32
C VAL A 208 9.07 -18.51 -20.41
N LEU A 209 7.76 -18.25 -20.39
CA LEU A 209 6.81 -19.03 -19.61
C LEU A 209 6.73 -20.49 -20.08
N ALA A 210 6.72 -20.72 -21.39
CA ALA A 210 6.74 -22.08 -21.96
C ALA A 210 8.04 -22.83 -21.63
N ALA A 211 9.19 -22.16 -21.72
CA ALA A 211 10.48 -22.75 -21.36
C ALA A 211 10.57 -23.12 -19.86
N LEU A 212 10.06 -22.25 -18.98
CA LEU A 212 10.01 -22.51 -17.54
C LEU A 212 9.09 -23.69 -17.22
N ALA A 213 7.88 -23.73 -17.79
CA ALA A 213 6.95 -24.84 -17.60
C ALA A 213 7.56 -26.18 -18.07
N PHE A 214 8.20 -26.19 -19.25
CA PHE A 214 8.88 -27.38 -19.77
C PHE A 214 10.02 -27.83 -18.86
N PHE A 215 10.81 -26.90 -18.32
CA PHE A 215 11.93 -27.21 -17.44
C PHE A 215 11.48 -27.83 -16.11
N PHE A 216 10.43 -27.29 -15.48
CA PHE A 216 9.86 -27.83 -14.25
C PHE A 216 9.21 -29.21 -14.45
N LEU A 217 8.52 -29.41 -15.58
CA LEU A 217 7.95 -30.72 -15.91
C LEU A 217 9.04 -31.76 -16.22
N ARG A 218 10.15 -31.36 -16.85
CA ARG A 218 11.31 -32.23 -17.11
C ARG A 218 12.10 -32.57 -15.85
N SER A 219 12.10 -31.70 -14.84
CA SER A 219 12.69 -31.98 -13.52
C SER A 219 11.88 -33.04 -12.77
N ARG A 220 10.55 -33.02 -12.89
CA ARG A 220 9.68 -33.98 -12.19
C ARG A 220 9.78 -35.41 -12.72
N ASN A 221 10.17 -35.62 -13.98
CA ASN A 221 10.35 -36.95 -14.56
C ASN A 221 11.72 -37.60 -14.29
N ARG A 222 12.55 -37.06 -13.38
CA ARG A 222 13.76 -37.74 -12.88
C ARG A 222 13.57 -38.44 -11.53
N ALA A 223 12.36 -38.44 -10.98
CA ALA A 223 12.00 -39.23 -9.80
C ALA A 223 11.09 -40.40 -10.20
N SER A 224 11.66 -41.38 -10.88
CA SER A 224 11.11 -42.74 -10.93
C SER A 224 12.27 -43.71 -11.03
N SER A 225 12.83 -44.06 -9.87
CA SER A 225 13.42 -45.35 -9.58
C SER A 225 13.70 -45.45 -8.07
N GLN A 226 13.28 -46.59 -7.51
CA GLN A 226 13.45 -47.10 -6.13
C GLN A 226 12.36 -46.61 -5.15
N ASP A 227 11.49 -47.45 -4.58
CA ASP A 227 11.54 -48.90 -4.37
C ASP A 227 10.11 -49.46 -4.20
N ILE A 228 9.71 -50.42 -5.04
CA ILE A 228 8.54 -51.29 -4.85
C ILE A 228 9.08 -52.72 -4.94
N GLY A 229 9.09 -53.40 -3.80
CA GLY A 229 8.98 -54.85 -3.73
C GLY A 229 10.28 -55.62 -3.51
N ALA A 230 10.60 -55.90 -2.25
CA ALA A 230 11.14 -57.20 -1.82
C ALA A 230 11.05 -57.36 -0.30
N THR A 231 9.91 -57.86 0.20
CA THR A 231 9.81 -58.89 1.26
C THR A 231 8.34 -59.03 1.70
N GLU A 232 7.49 -59.44 0.76
CA GLU A 232 6.23 -60.12 1.09
C GLU A 232 6.34 -61.56 0.60
N ALA A 233 6.84 -62.40 1.50
CA ALA A 233 6.77 -63.86 1.40
C ALA A 233 6.69 -64.41 2.83
N ALA A 234 5.48 -64.38 3.40
CA ALA A 234 4.99 -65.39 4.34
C ALA A 234 3.54 -65.09 4.73
N LEU A 235 2.60 -65.50 3.88
CA LEU A 235 1.24 -65.83 4.29
C LEU A 235 1.28 -67.03 5.24
N GLY A 236 0.56 -66.98 6.37
CA GLY A 236 0.45 -68.16 7.24
C GLY A 236 -0.33 -67.93 8.53
N VAL A 237 -1.66 -67.89 8.41
CA VAL A 237 -2.69 -68.03 9.45
C VAL A 237 -2.37 -69.17 10.45
N SER A 238 -2.59 -68.96 11.76
CA SER A 238 -3.44 -69.84 12.63
C SER A 238 -3.35 -69.54 14.13
N GLN A 239 -4.55 -69.44 14.73
CA GLN A 239 -4.99 -69.83 16.08
C GLN A 239 -4.15 -69.47 17.31
N GLN A 240 -4.74 -68.66 18.19
CA GLN A 240 -4.41 -68.63 19.61
C GLN A 240 -5.59 -69.18 20.42
N GLU A 241 -5.47 -70.45 20.83
CA GLU A 241 -6.36 -71.17 21.73
C GLU A 241 -5.73 -71.26 23.14
N ALA A 242 -6.54 -70.95 24.16
CA ALA A 242 -6.51 -71.34 25.58
C ALA A 242 -5.27 -71.13 26.53
N LYS A 243 -5.50 -70.28 27.56
CA LYS A 243 -5.24 -70.37 29.05
C LYS A 243 -4.46 -71.56 29.65
N PRO A 244 -3.99 -71.53 30.95
CA PRO A 244 -3.80 -70.45 31.96
C PRO A 244 -2.34 -70.46 32.55
N ALA A 245 -1.85 -69.53 33.40
CA ALA A 245 -2.02 -69.55 34.86
C ALA A 245 -1.12 -68.49 35.57
N THR A 246 -1.72 -67.85 36.59
CA THR A 246 -1.19 -67.39 37.90
C THR A 246 -0.01 -66.40 38.01
N HIS A 247 -0.28 -65.19 38.50
CA HIS A 247 0.04 -64.71 39.87
C HIS A 247 -0.46 -63.26 40.06
N GLU A 248 -1.49 -63.08 40.91
CA GLU A 248 -1.44 -62.34 42.20
C GLU A 248 -1.34 -60.80 42.04
N LEU A 249 -2.48 -60.10 42.12
CA LEU A 249 -3.05 -59.47 43.32
C LEU A 249 -2.26 -58.24 43.82
N SER A 250 -2.75 -57.05 43.50
CA SER A 250 -2.80 -55.92 44.44
C SER A 250 -4.04 -55.09 44.15
N VAL A 251 -4.93 -55.09 45.13
CA VAL A 251 -6.26 -54.48 45.13
C VAL A 251 -6.17 -53.15 45.89
N THR A 252 -6.83 -52.12 45.38
CA THR A 252 -7.51 -51.13 46.24
C THR A 252 -8.62 -50.43 45.44
N PRO A 253 -9.90 -50.66 45.78
CA PRO A 253 -10.94 -49.69 45.53
C PRO A 253 -11.34 -49.03 46.86
N ALA A 254 -11.46 -47.71 46.83
CA ALA A 254 -12.11 -46.93 47.85
C ALA A 254 -13.60 -46.80 47.48
N GLU A 255 -14.49 -47.32 48.32
CA GLU A 255 -15.94 -46.97 48.41
C GLU A 255 -16.37 -47.42 49.83
N LEU A 256 -16.76 -46.51 50.72
CA LEU A 256 -18.13 -46.01 50.91
C LEU A 256 -19.08 -47.06 51.53
N ALA A 257 -19.39 -46.92 52.83
CA ALA A 257 -20.74 -47.03 53.41
C ALA A 257 -20.72 -47.07 54.96
N GLY A 258 -21.65 -46.34 55.56
CA GLY A 258 -22.54 -46.91 56.59
C GLY A 258 -22.13 -46.78 58.07
N THR A 259 -22.64 -45.75 58.72
CA THR A 259 -23.00 -45.71 60.15
C THR A 259 -23.83 -46.92 60.59
N PRO A 260 -23.77 -47.34 61.88
CA PRO A 260 -24.88 -46.98 62.76
C PRO A 260 -24.52 -46.68 64.23
N ASP A 261 -25.27 -45.72 64.76
CA ASP A 261 -26.07 -45.74 66.00
C ASP A 261 -25.40 -46.04 67.36
N ARG A 262 -25.51 -45.05 68.26
CA ARG A 262 -25.03 -45.09 69.65
C ARG A 262 -26.18 -44.71 70.58
N ARG A 263 -26.57 -45.65 71.43
CA ARG A 263 -27.32 -45.39 72.66
C ARG A 263 -26.37 -45.30 73.84
#